data_AF-A0A2P2LYB4-F1
#
_entry.id   AF-A0A2P2LYB4-F1
#
_cell.length_a   1.000
_cell.length_b   1.000
_cell.length_c   1.000
_cell.angle_alpha   90.00
_cell.angle_beta   90.00
_cell.angle_gamma   90.00
#
_symmetry.space_group_name_H-M   'P 1'
#
loop_
_entity.id
_entity.type
_entity.pdbx_description
1 polymer ?
#
loop_
_entity_poly.entity_id
_entity_poly.type
_entity_poly.pdbx_seq_one_letter_code
_entity_poly.pdbx_strand_id
1 'polypeptide(L)'
;MAIFSFPLVLSLLKPHTNHFLIFRPACKPKLSSRFHLTRRHFSGTSASAVSISSAEQHSSTSLNNQPQRASVPTFQQAIQRLQEYWASVGCAIMQCSNTEVGAGTMNPLTFLRVLGPEPWNVAYVEPSIRPDDSRYGENPNRLQRHTQFQVILKPDPGNSQDLFIRSLTALGIDVREHDIRFVEDNWESPVLGAWGLGWEIWMDGMEITQFTYFQQAGSLQLSPISVEITYGLERILMLLQGVDHFKKIQYADGITYGELFLENEYISLCTFLFELLLIFDMICMFDFAKISRYP
;
A
#
# COMPACT_ATOMS: atom_id res chain seq x y z
N MET A 1 -42.77 37.53 -38.21
CA MET A 1 -43.74 36.43 -38.43
C MET A 1 -42.90 35.17 -38.63
N ALA A 2 -42.87 34.14 -37.79
CA ALA A 2 -43.68 33.74 -36.67
C ALA A 2 -42.81 32.95 -35.68
N ILE A 3 -43.07 33.19 -34.40
CA ILE A 3 -42.61 32.40 -33.25
C ILE A 3 -43.42 31.10 -33.27
N PHE A 4 -42.79 29.93 -33.15
CA PHE A 4 -43.49 28.70 -32.80
C PHE A 4 -42.84 28.05 -31.58
N SER A 5 -43.48 28.38 -30.46
CA SER A 5 -43.48 27.73 -29.17
C SER A 5 -43.90 26.26 -29.26
N PHE A 6 -43.11 25.35 -28.69
CA PHE A 6 -43.54 24.00 -28.35
C PHE A 6 -44.02 23.96 -26.89
N PRO A 7 -45.21 23.40 -26.59
CA PRO A 7 -45.78 23.45 -25.25
C PRO A 7 -45.24 22.36 -24.32
N LEU A 8 -44.98 22.76 -23.08
CA LEU A 8 -44.86 21.89 -21.91
C LEU A 8 -46.15 21.07 -21.74
N VAL A 9 -46.05 19.74 -21.73
CA VAL A 9 -47.10 18.86 -21.21
C VAL A 9 -46.68 18.39 -19.83
N LEU A 10 -47.16 19.08 -18.80
CA LEU A 10 -47.20 18.59 -17.42
C LEU A 10 -48.31 17.53 -17.32
N SER A 11 -47.93 16.26 -17.24
CA SER A 11 -48.84 15.22 -16.72
C SER A 11 -48.70 15.15 -15.20
N LEU A 12 -49.64 15.83 -14.52
CA LEU A 12 -49.97 15.64 -13.11
C LEU A 12 -50.68 14.28 -12.95
N LEU A 13 -49.94 13.24 -12.59
CA LEU A 13 -50.52 11.99 -12.08
C LEU A 13 -50.55 12.04 -10.55
N LYS A 14 -51.78 12.16 -10.05
CA LYS A 14 -52.23 12.13 -8.65
C LYS A 14 -51.77 10.82 -7.96
N PRO A 15 -51.33 10.85 -6.68
CA PRO A 15 -51.02 9.63 -5.94
C PRO A 15 -52.31 8.93 -5.50
N HIS A 16 -52.53 7.70 -5.95
CA HIS A 16 -53.59 6.84 -5.44
C HIS A 16 -53.10 6.21 -4.13
N THR A 17 -53.75 6.59 -3.03
CA THR A 17 -53.66 5.92 -1.73
C THR A 17 -54.06 4.45 -1.89
N ASN A 18 -53.18 3.53 -1.51
CA ASN A 18 -53.56 2.15 -1.24
C ASN A 18 -53.02 1.73 0.13
N HIS A 19 -53.96 1.35 0.99
CA HIS A 19 -53.75 0.78 2.30
C HIS A 19 -52.80 -0.43 2.25
N PHE A 20 -51.60 -0.29 2.80
CA PHE A 20 -50.79 -1.45 3.17
C PHE A 20 -51.25 -1.95 4.53
N LEU A 21 -52.01 -3.05 4.50
CA LEU A 21 -52.34 -3.85 5.66
C LEU A 21 -51.08 -4.51 6.22
N ILE A 22 -50.92 -4.34 7.53
CA ILE A 22 -49.91 -4.95 8.38
C ILE A 22 -50.04 -6.47 8.30
N PHE A 23 -49.00 -7.13 7.79
CA PHE A 23 -48.73 -8.54 8.08
C PHE A 23 -47.34 -8.66 8.69
N ARG A 24 -47.30 -8.88 10.01
CA ARG A 24 -46.13 -9.36 10.74
C ARG A 24 -46.01 -10.87 10.53
N PRO A 25 -44.85 -11.38 10.08
CA PRO A 25 -44.37 -12.67 10.52
C PRO A 25 -43.29 -12.45 11.57
N ALA A 26 -43.57 -12.88 12.80
CA ALA A 26 -42.57 -13.03 13.83
C ALA A 26 -41.58 -14.12 13.41
N CYS A 27 -40.34 -13.74 13.12
CA CYS A 27 -39.24 -14.70 13.01
C CYS A 27 -38.08 -14.19 13.87
N LYS A 28 -37.88 -14.85 15.02
CA LYS A 28 -36.77 -14.62 15.95
C LYS A 28 -35.48 -15.19 15.33
N PRO A 29 -34.37 -14.45 15.22
CA PRO A 29 -33.09 -15.09 15.02
C PRO A 29 -32.61 -15.63 16.37
N LYS A 30 -32.60 -16.95 16.53
CA LYS A 30 -31.86 -17.59 17.63
C LYS A 30 -30.37 -17.45 17.31
N LEU A 31 -29.72 -16.59 18.09
CA LEU A 31 -28.28 -16.48 18.22
C LEU A 31 -27.74 -17.83 18.75
N SER A 32 -27.20 -18.69 17.87
CA SER A 32 -26.41 -19.85 18.31
C SER A 32 -24.94 -19.50 18.25
N SER A 33 -24.39 -19.16 19.41
CA SER A 33 -22.96 -19.08 19.66
C SER A 33 -22.32 -20.45 19.51
N ARG A 34 -21.53 -20.66 18.45
CA ARG A 34 -20.41 -21.62 18.45
C ARG A 34 -19.29 -21.05 17.58
N PHE A 35 -18.53 -20.13 18.15
CA PHE A 35 -17.18 -19.87 17.65
C PHE A 35 -16.32 -21.09 18.00
N HIS A 36 -16.08 -21.95 17.02
CA HIS A 36 -15.03 -22.94 17.11
C HIS A 36 -13.68 -22.24 16.97
N LEU A 37 -13.07 -21.93 18.11
CA LEU A 37 -11.65 -21.57 18.22
C LEU A 37 -10.81 -22.77 17.76
N THR A 38 -10.39 -22.78 16.50
CA THR A 38 -9.35 -23.69 16.03
C THR A 38 -8.00 -23.11 16.42
N ARG A 39 -7.49 -23.61 17.56
CA ARG A 39 -6.10 -23.46 18.00
C ARG A 39 -5.18 -24.03 16.90
N ARG A 40 -4.49 -23.17 16.15
CA ARG A 40 -3.44 -23.62 15.22
C ARG A 40 -2.25 -24.14 16.04
N HIS A 41 -2.09 -25.46 16.06
CA HIS A 41 -0.88 -26.11 16.54
C HIS A 41 0.16 -26.12 15.41
N PHE A 42 1.31 -25.48 15.64
CA PHE A 42 2.51 -25.66 14.82
C PHE A 42 3.07 -27.06 15.11
N SER A 43 2.95 -27.98 14.14
CA SER A 43 3.65 -29.27 14.16
C SER A 43 4.97 -29.13 13.40
N GLY A 44 6.06 -29.46 14.11
CA GLY A 44 7.42 -29.41 13.61
C GLY A 44 7.70 -30.31 12.42
N THR A 45 8.75 -29.93 11.72
CA THR A 45 9.38 -30.54 10.56
C THR A 45 9.84 -31.97 10.84
N SER A 46 9.47 -32.90 9.96
CA SER A 46 10.08 -34.22 9.85
C SER A 46 10.96 -34.24 8.59
N ALA A 47 12.27 -34.26 8.79
CA ALA A 47 13.26 -34.44 7.72
C ALA A 47 13.26 -35.91 7.26
N SER A 48 13.25 -36.14 5.95
CA SER A 48 13.50 -37.44 5.35
C SER A 48 14.74 -37.37 4.47
N ALA A 49 15.76 -38.11 4.89
CA ALA A 49 17.03 -38.27 4.20
C ALA A 49 16.86 -39.14 2.94
N VAL A 50 17.41 -38.70 1.81
CA VAL A 50 17.57 -39.53 0.62
C VAL A 50 19.07 -39.70 0.34
N SER A 51 19.43 -40.95 0.15
CA SER A 51 20.75 -41.57 0.10
C SER A 51 21.60 -41.12 -1.09
N ILE A 52 22.88 -40.88 -0.80
CA ILE A 52 23.93 -40.62 -1.80
C ILE A 52 24.30 -41.95 -2.46
N SER A 53 24.24 -42.01 -3.79
CA SER A 53 24.93 -43.04 -4.57
C SER A 53 25.94 -42.37 -5.49
N SER A 54 27.17 -42.86 -5.40
CA SER A 54 28.38 -42.42 -6.06
C SER A 54 28.47 -42.92 -7.50
N ALA A 55 28.70 -42.01 -8.46
CA ALA A 55 29.28 -42.34 -9.75
C ALA A 55 30.18 -41.19 -10.20
N GLU A 56 31.48 -41.48 -10.36
CA GLU A 56 32.47 -40.54 -10.86
C GLU A 56 32.58 -40.58 -12.41
N GLN A 57 33.11 -39.46 -12.92
CA GLN A 57 33.80 -39.22 -14.19
C GLN A 57 32.94 -38.86 -15.42
N HIS A 58 33.01 -37.59 -15.85
CA HIS A 58 34.04 -37.17 -16.81
C HIS A 58 34.14 -35.64 -16.89
N SER A 59 35.36 -35.14 -16.97
CA SER A 59 35.71 -33.72 -17.08
C SER A 59 35.45 -33.16 -18.47
N SER A 60 34.81 -32.00 -18.54
CA SER A 60 35.07 -31.02 -19.60
C SER A 60 34.67 -29.61 -19.17
N THR A 61 35.69 -28.79 -18.93
CA THR A 61 35.81 -27.38 -19.34
C THR A 61 34.85 -26.32 -18.78
N SER A 62 35.44 -25.46 -17.94
CA SER A 62 35.15 -24.04 -17.71
C SER A 62 33.71 -23.62 -17.37
N LEU A 63 33.47 -23.38 -16.09
CA LEU A 63 32.57 -22.31 -15.67
C LEU A 63 33.34 -21.40 -14.71
N ASN A 64 33.62 -20.20 -15.19
CA ASN A 64 33.97 -19.07 -14.33
C ASN A 64 32.82 -18.88 -13.33
N ASN A 65 32.95 -19.43 -12.12
CA ASN A 65 32.20 -19.01 -10.95
C ASN A 65 32.74 -17.64 -10.50
N GLN A 66 32.51 -16.63 -11.34
CA GLN A 66 32.37 -15.27 -10.86
C GLN A 66 31.05 -15.25 -10.09
N PRO A 67 30.98 -14.75 -8.85
CA PRO A 67 29.69 -14.54 -8.21
C PRO A 67 28.86 -13.67 -9.16
N GLN A 68 27.76 -14.22 -9.69
CA GLN A 68 26.83 -13.43 -10.49
C GLN A 68 26.44 -12.24 -9.61
N ARG A 69 26.92 -11.06 -9.96
CA ARG A 69 26.42 -9.81 -9.38
C ARG A 69 24.91 -9.88 -9.59
N ALA A 70 24.15 -9.93 -8.50
CA ALA A 70 22.71 -10.10 -8.57
C ALA A 70 22.18 -9.09 -9.59
N SER A 71 21.51 -9.56 -10.63
CA SER A 71 20.96 -8.67 -11.64
C SER A 71 20.03 -7.69 -10.93
N VAL A 72 20.21 -6.40 -11.21
CA VAL A 72 19.39 -5.34 -10.63
C VAL A 72 17.92 -5.67 -10.89
N PRO A 73 17.06 -5.72 -9.85
CA PRO A 73 15.68 -6.14 -10.02
C PRO A 73 14.89 -5.13 -10.86
N THR A 74 13.96 -5.65 -11.65
CA THR A 74 12.86 -4.83 -12.20
C THR A 74 11.90 -4.42 -11.09
N PHE A 75 11.03 -3.43 -11.35
CA PHE A 75 10.03 -2.98 -10.37
C PHE A 75 9.13 -4.12 -9.88
N GLN A 76 8.67 -4.96 -10.81
CA GLN A 76 7.87 -6.13 -10.50
C GLN A 76 8.65 -7.14 -9.62
N GLN A 77 9.91 -7.40 -9.96
CA GLN A 77 10.75 -8.31 -9.17
C GLN A 77 11.04 -7.75 -7.77
N ALA A 78 11.21 -6.44 -7.63
CA ALA A 78 11.43 -5.80 -6.34
C ALA A 78 10.22 -5.96 -5.42
N ILE A 79 9.00 -5.76 -5.94
CA ILE A 79 7.75 -6.03 -5.20
C ILE A 79 7.72 -7.49 -4.75
N GLN A 80 7.97 -8.43 -5.66
CA GLN A 80 7.95 -9.87 -5.35
C GLN A 80 8.97 -10.23 -4.25
N ARG A 81 10.21 -9.74 -4.36
CA ARG A 81 11.26 -9.96 -3.35
C ARG A 81 10.87 -9.42 -1.98
N LEU A 82 10.26 -8.23 -1.91
CA LEU A 82 9.77 -7.67 -0.64
C LEU A 82 8.61 -8.48 -0.07
N GLN A 83 7.65 -8.89 -0.90
CA GLN A 83 6.55 -9.76 -0.47
C GLN A 83 7.08 -11.09 0.07
N GLU A 84 8.00 -11.73 -0.63
CA GLU A 84 8.64 -12.98 -0.20
C GLU A 84 9.41 -12.80 1.11
N TYR A 85 10.21 -11.74 1.22
CA TYR A 85 10.95 -11.41 2.43
C TYR A 85 10.01 -11.22 3.63
N TRP A 86 9.02 -10.34 3.52
CA TRP A 86 8.11 -10.06 4.63
C TRP A 86 7.21 -11.25 4.96
N ALA A 87 6.83 -12.06 3.98
CA ALA A 87 6.16 -13.34 4.23
C ALA A 87 7.04 -14.29 5.07
N SER A 88 8.35 -14.34 4.78
CA SER A 88 9.30 -15.16 5.55
C SER A 88 9.51 -14.67 7.00
N VAL A 89 9.33 -13.37 7.24
CA VAL A 89 9.35 -12.75 8.58
C VAL A 89 8.03 -13.01 9.35
N GLY A 90 7.01 -13.53 8.67
CA GLY A 90 5.71 -13.88 9.28
C GLY A 90 4.61 -12.84 9.06
N CYS A 91 4.78 -11.92 8.11
CA CYS A 91 3.72 -10.99 7.71
C CYS A 91 2.70 -11.67 6.79
N ALA A 92 1.43 -11.35 6.97
CA ALA A 92 0.40 -11.66 5.99
C ALA A 92 0.57 -10.75 4.76
N ILE A 93 0.68 -11.33 3.56
CA ILE A 93 0.73 -10.55 2.33
C ILE A 93 -0.68 -10.23 1.88
N MET A 94 -1.02 -8.94 1.86
CA MET A 94 -2.35 -8.45 1.50
C MET A 94 -2.32 -7.64 0.21
N GLN A 95 -3.51 -7.36 -0.32
CA GLN A 95 -3.69 -6.53 -1.51
C GLN A 95 -3.93 -5.08 -1.12
N CYS A 96 -3.71 -4.17 -2.07
CA CYS A 96 -4.01 -2.75 -1.91
C CYS A 96 -5.50 -2.51 -1.62
N SER A 97 -5.82 -1.33 -1.11
CA SER A 97 -7.21 -0.91 -1.00
C SER A 97 -7.84 -0.80 -2.40
N ASN A 98 -9.15 -1.03 -2.48
CA ASN A 98 -9.92 -0.78 -3.71
C ASN A 98 -10.36 0.69 -3.84
N THR A 99 -10.15 1.50 -2.79
CA THR A 99 -10.42 2.94 -2.76
C THR A 99 -9.12 3.72 -2.82
N GLU A 100 -9.15 4.87 -3.48
CA GLU A 100 -8.01 5.79 -3.52
C GLU A 100 -7.63 6.28 -2.11
N VAL A 101 -6.34 6.21 -1.80
CA VAL A 101 -5.77 6.64 -0.52
C VAL A 101 -4.47 7.41 -0.76
N GLY A 102 -4.14 8.36 0.14
CA GLY A 102 -2.92 9.16 0.03
C GLY A 102 -1.65 8.51 0.61
N ALA A 103 -1.83 7.44 1.38
CA ALA A 103 -0.76 6.64 1.98
C ALA A 103 -1.28 5.26 2.40
N GLY A 104 -0.38 4.28 2.48
CA GLY A 104 -0.63 2.94 3.04
C GLY A 104 -1.25 2.96 4.43
N THR A 105 -0.95 3.99 5.23
CA THR A 105 -1.52 4.22 6.56
C THR A 105 -3.05 4.35 6.56
N MET A 106 -3.64 4.93 5.51
CA MET A 106 -5.09 5.14 5.40
C MET A 106 -5.85 3.86 5.01
N ASN A 107 -5.16 2.84 4.53
CA ASN A 107 -5.78 1.57 4.20
C ASN A 107 -6.36 0.93 5.49
N PRO A 108 -7.60 0.39 5.46
CA PRO A 108 -8.20 -0.31 6.60
C PRO A 108 -7.32 -1.41 7.22
N LEU A 109 -6.44 -2.03 6.42
CA LEU A 109 -5.48 -3.05 6.85
C LEU A 109 -4.41 -2.49 7.80
N THR A 110 -4.18 -1.18 7.79
CA THR A 110 -3.35 -0.47 8.77
C THR A 110 -4.23 0.24 9.78
N PHE A 111 -4.99 1.27 9.35
CA PHE A 111 -5.68 2.19 10.25
C PHE A 111 -6.59 1.51 11.27
N LEU A 112 -7.42 0.55 10.84
CA LEU A 112 -8.34 -0.14 11.76
C LEU A 112 -7.64 -1.21 12.60
N ARG A 113 -6.56 -1.80 12.07
CA ARG A 113 -5.85 -2.91 12.71
C ARG A 113 -4.88 -2.45 13.79
N VAL A 114 -4.35 -1.23 13.70
CA VAL A 114 -3.51 -0.67 14.76
C VAL A 114 -4.30 -0.38 16.05
N LEU A 115 -5.60 -0.06 15.96
CA LEU A 115 -6.45 0.34 17.09
C LEU A 115 -6.72 -0.77 18.14
N GLY A 116 -6.87 -2.03 17.70
CA GLY A 116 -7.22 -3.13 18.61
C GLY A 116 -6.05 -3.58 19.50
N PRO A 117 -6.25 -4.51 20.46
CA PRO A 117 -5.14 -5.15 21.17
C PRO A 117 -4.54 -6.33 20.40
N GLU A 118 -5.20 -6.80 19.34
CA GLU A 118 -4.79 -7.98 18.58
C GLU A 118 -3.45 -7.77 17.85
N PRO A 119 -2.53 -8.76 17.87
CA PRO A 119 -1.30 -8.69 17.11
C PRO A 119 -1.62 -8.73 15.61
N TRP A 120 -0.84 -7.99 14.81
CA TRP A 120 -1.08 -7.83 13.39
C TRP A 120 0.22 -7.53 12.65
N ASN A 121 0.66 -8.50 11.85
CA ASN A 121 1.81 -8.35 10.97
C ASN A 121 1.33 -8.46 9.53
N VAL A 122 1.46 -7.39 8.76
CA VAL A 122 0.97 -7.33 7.37
C VAL A 122 1.97 -6.61 6.49
N ALA A 123 2.07 -7.03 5.23
CA ALA A 123 2.81 -6.33 4.19
C ALA A 123 1.98 -6.29 2.90
N TYR A 124 1.98 -5.16 2.20
CA TYR A 124 1.24 -4.99 0.95
C TYR A 124 1.78 -3.83 0.12
N VAL A 125 1.46 -3.83 -1.17
CA VAL A 125 1.71 -2.70 -2.06
C VAL A 125 0.51 -1.76 -1.97
N GLU A 126 0.72 -0.46 -1.85
CA GLU A 126 -0.33 0.56 -1.89
C GLU A 126 -0.01 1.65 -2.92
N PRO A 127 -0.71 1.67 -4.06
CA PRO A 127 -0.72 2.82 -4.96
C PRO A 127 -1.34 4.01 -4.23
N SER A 128 -0.53 5.02 -3.93
CA SER A 128 -0.90 6.18 -3.15
C SER A 128 -1.07 7.40 -4.05
N ILE A 129 -2.16 8.14 -3.89
CA ILE A 129 -2.50 9.30 -4.72
C ILE A 129 -2.42 10.57 -3.89
N ARG A 130 -1.56 11.49 -4.30
CA ARG A 130 -1.36 12.82 -3.72
C ARG A 130 -1.50 13.87 -4.83
N PRO A 131 -2.71 14.44 -5.03
CA PRO A 131 -2.97 15.39 -6.11
C PRO A 131 -2.01 16.58 -6.15
N ASP A 132 -1.64 17.10 -4.98
CA ASP A 132 -0.70 18.23 -4.83
C ASP A 132 0.73 17.92 -5.31
N ASP A 133 1.04 16.63 -5.49
CA ASP A 133 2.37 16.13 -5.86
C ASP A 133 2.60 16.03 -7.37
N SER A 134 1.54 16.20 -8.17
CA SER A 134 1.65 16.17 -9.63
C SER A 134 2.58 17.25 -10.19
N ARG A 135 3.42 16.88 -11.15
CA ARG A 135 4.32 17.80 -11.88
C ARG A 135 4.34 17.52 -13.39
N TYR A 136 3.21 17.09 -13.97
CA TYR A 136 3.07 16.79 -15.41
C TYR A 136 4.06 15.73 -15.93
N GLY A 137 4.60 14.91 -15.03
CA GLY A 137 5.70 14.00 -15.34
C GLY A 137 7.00 14.69 -15.74
N GLU A 138 7.18 15.99 -15.54
CA GLU A 138 8.44 16.68 -15.83
C GLU A 138 9.43 16.56 -14.67
N ASN A 139 8.94 16.41 -13.44
CA ASN A 139 9.79 16.23 -12.28
C ASN A 139 10.29 14.77 -12.19
N PRO A 140 11.60 14.54 -11.96
CA PRO A 140 12.14 13.19 -11.90
C PRO A 140 11.72 12.38 -10.67
N ASN A 141 11.35 13.05 -9.57
CA ASN A 141 11.17 12.44 -8.23
C ASN A 141 9.78 12.69 -7.62
N ARG A 142 8.95 13.54 -8.23
CA ARG A 142 7.64 13.92 -7.70
C ARG A 142 6.52 13.48 -8.63
N LEU A 143 5.61 12.69 -8.08
CA LEU A 143 4.55 11.98 -8.76
C LEU A 143 3.24 12.22 -8.01
N GLN A 144 2.13 12.38 -8.73
CA GLN A 144 0.80 12.34 -8.16
C GLN A 144 0.48 10.96 -7.62
N ARG A 145 0.80 9.93 -8.40
CA ARG A 145 0.58 8.53 -8.02
C ARG A 145 1.92 7.82 -7.91
N HIS A 146 2.29 7.46 -6.69
CA HIS A 146 3.47 6.65 -6.39
C HIS A 146 3.08 5.37 -5.67
N THR A 147 3.99 4.42 -5.62
CA THR A 147 3.75 3.07 -5.13
C THR A 147 4.48 2.88 -3.83
N GLN A 148 3.72 2.80 -2.74
CA GLN A 148 4.28 2.47 -1.44
C GLN A 148 4.34 0.96 -1.29
N PHE A 149 5.39 0.47 -0.66
CA PHE A 149 5.34 -0.83 0.00
C PHE A 149 5.12 -0.57 1.48
N GLN A 150 4.03 -1.08 2.01
CA GLN A 150 3.58 -0.83 3.37
C GLN A 150 3.79 -2.08 4.22
N VAL A 151 4.36 -1.89 5.40
CA VAL A 151 4.51 -2.96 6.41
C VAL A 151 4.04 -2.44 7.75
N ILE A 152 3.22 -3.24 8.43
CA ILE A 152 2.86 -3.04 9.83
C ILE A 152 3.32 -4.25 10.63
N LEU A 153 4.02 -3.99 11.73
CA LEU A 153 4.40 -4.99 12.72
C LEU A 153 3.79 -4.60 14.06
N LYS A 154 2.98 -5.51 14.62
CA LYS A 154 2.27 -5.27 15.86
C LYS A 154 2.20 -6.55 16.69
N PRO A 155 2.70 -6.56 17.93
CA PRO A 155 3.42 -5.46 18.60
C PRO A 155 4.78 -5.17 17.94
N ASP A 156 5.43 -4.07 18.31
CA ASP A 156 6.83 -3.81 17.98
C ASP A 156 7.72 -5.03 18.33
N PRO A 157 8.46 -5.61 17.37
CA PRO A 157 9.34 -6.74 17.63
C PRO A 157 10.64 -6.36 18.35
N GLY A 158 10.98 -5.07 18.47
CA GLY A 158 12.20 -4.57 19.13
C GLY A 158 13.47 -4.65 18.29
N ASN A 159 13.45 -5.34 17.14
CA ASN A 159 14.53 -5.41 16.15
C ASN A 159 14.07 -4.94 14.76
N SER A 160 13.10 -4.04 14.72
CA SER A 160 12.42 -3.59 13.51
C SER A 160 13.36 -2.90 12.51
N GLN A 161 14.38 -2.18 13.00
CA GLN A 161 15.45 -1.62 12.17
C GLN A 161 16.30 -2.71 11.47
N ASP A 162 16.67 -3.77 12.18
CA ASP A 162 17.43 -4.89 11.60
C ASP A 162 16.62 -5.61 10.51
N LEU A 163 15.31 -5.77 10.74
CA LEU A 163 14.39 -6.34 9.75
C LEU A 163 14.31 -5.46 8.50
N PHE A 164 14.31 -4.14 8.66
CA PHE A 164 14.36 -3.22 7.53
C PHE A 164 15.68 -3.34 6.76
N ILE A 165 16.83 -3.32 7.42
CA ILE A 165 18.15 -3.41 6.76
C ILE A 165 18.30 -4.74 6.00
N ARG A 166 17.82 -5.84 6.58
CA ARG A 166 17.77 -7.15 5.90
C ARG A 166 16.83 -7.15 4.69
N SER A 167 15.73 -6.39 4.73
CA SER A 167 14.84 -6.23 3.57
C SER A 167 15.54 -5.53 2.39
N LEU A 168 16.39 -4.54 2.66
CA LEU A 168 17.20 -3.87 1.64
C LEU A 168 18.23 -4.85 1.03
N THR A 169 18.83 -5.68 1.88
CA THR A 169 19.73 -6.76 1.42
C THR A 169 18.97 -7.76 0.53
N ALA A 170 17.73 -8.09 0.86
CA ALA A 170 16.88 -8.98 0.06
C ALA A 170 16.50 -8.38 -1.30
N LEU A 171 16.36 -7.04 -1.39
CA LEU A 171 16.21 -6.35 -2.67
C LEU A 171 17.47 -6.43 -3.54
N GLY A 172 18.64 -6.66 -2.94
CA GLY A 172 19.93 -6.71 -3.63
C GLY A 172 20.78 -5.45 -3.41
N ILE A 173 20.45 -4.63 -2.41
CA ILE A 173 21.25 -3.47 -2.01
C ILE A 173 22.39 -3.95 -1.09
N ASP A 174 23.65 -3.68 -1.42
CA ASP A 174 24.74 -3.86 -0.45
C ASP A 174 24.79 -2.64 0.48
N VAL A 175 24.25 -2.82 1.68
CA VAL A 175 24.15 -1.79 2.73
C VAL A 175 25.52 -1.19 3.09
N ARG A 176 26.63 -1.86 2.80
CA ARG A 176 27.99 -1.36 3.07
C ARG A 176 28.52 -0.42 1.99
N GLU A 177 27.94 -0.48 0.78
CA GLU A 177 28.33 0.38 -0.35
C GLU A 177 27.53 1.69 -0.37
N HIS A 178 26.40 1.75 0.34
CA HIS A 178 25.49 2.90 0.39
C HIS A 178 25.52 3.60 1.74
N ASP A 179 25.36 4.92 1.74
CA ASP A 179 25.27 5.71 2.97
C ASP A 179 23.82 5.76 3.47
N ILE A 180 23.48 4.86 4.39
CA ILE A 180 22.14 4.77 5.00
C ILE A 180 22.12 5.53 6.34
N ARG A 181 21.26 6.54 6.43
CA ARG A 181 21.11 7.39 7.62
C ARG A 181 19.67 7.34 8.13
N PHE A 182 19.54 7.20 9.45
CA PHE A 182 18.28 7.34 10.16
C PHE A 182 18.23 8.76 10.74
N VAL A 183 17.37 9.60 10.16
CA VAL A 183 17.17 10.98 10.60
C VAL A 183 15.89 11.01 11.41
N GLU A 184 15.95 11.49 12.66
CA GLU A 184 14.76 11.59 13.51
C GLU A 184 13.74 12.53 12.88
N ASP A 185 12.53 12.02 12.67
CA ASP A 185 11.39 12.82 12.23
C ASP A 185 10.09 12.23 12.79
N ASN A 186 9.29 13.11 13.39
CA ASN A 186 8.03 12.71 14.00
C ASN A 186 6.92 12.82 12.96
N TRP A 187 6.13 11.77 12.82
CA TRP A 187 5.04 11.75 11.86
C TRP A 187 3.71 12.09 12.55
N GLU A 188 2.94 13.00 11.94
CA GLU A 188 1.61 13.36 12.39
C GLU A 188 0.63 13.45 11.20
N SER A 189 -0.57 12.91 11.39
CA SER A 189 -1.70 13.09 10.49
C SER A 189 -2.93 13.56 11.28
N PRO A 190 -3.22 14.88 11.25
CA PRO A 190 -4.38 15.43 11.94
C PRO A 190 -5.71 14.84 11.49
N VAL A 191 -5.84 14.50 10.20
CA VAL A 191 -7.07 13.92 9.60
C VAL A 191 -7.39 12.55 10.18
N LEU A 192 -6.35 11.75 10.46
CA LEU A 192 -6.48 10.43 11.06
C LEU A 192 -6.47 10.47 12.59
N GLY A 193 -6.22 11.64 13.20
CA GLY A 193 -5.96 11.76 14.63
C GLY A 193 -4.82 10.86 15.08
N ALA A 194 -3.83 10.66 14.21
CA ALA A 194 -2.75 9.70 14.37
C ALA A 194 -1.39 10.41 14.42
N TRP A 195 -0.53 9.96 15.32
CA TRP A 195 0.84 10.45 15.41
C TRP A 195 1.77 9.36 15.94
N GLY A 196 3.04 9.48 15.60
CA GLY A 196 4.07 8.55 16.00
C GLY A 196 5.46 9.17 16.00
N LEU A 197 6.35 8.55 16.80
CA LEU A 197 7.77 8.85 16.77
C LEU A 197 8.41 8.05 15.65
N GLY A 198 9.42 8.59 14.97
CA GLY A 198 9.90 7.95 13.78
C GLY A 198 11.27 8.37 13.30
N TRP A 199 11.63 7.80 12.17
CA TRP A 199 12.81 8.16 11.41
C TRP A 199 12.47 8.24 9.93
N GLU A 200 12.98 9.27 9.28
CA GLU A 200 13.19 9.25 7.84
C GLU A 200 14.49 8.49 7.55
N ILE A 201 14.43 7.57 6.60
CA ILE A 201 15.60 6.80 6.17
C ILE A 201 16.07 7.36 4.83
N TRP A 202 17.30 7.86 4.85
CA TRP A 202 17.97 8.43 3.70
C TRP A 202 19.03 7.46 3.18
N MET A 203 19.06 7.26 1.87
CA MET A 203 20.08 6.47 1.16
C MET A 203 20.69 7.34 0.06
N ASP A 204 22.01 7.53 0.11
CA ASP A 204 22.78 8.34 -0.86
C ASP A 204 22.20 9.75 -1.11
N GLY A 205 21.64 10.36 -0.06
CA GLY A 205 21.08 11.70 -0.12
C GLY A 205 19.64 11.78 -0.65
N MET A 206 18.94 10.65 -0.79
CA MET A 206 17.51 10.59 -1.09
C MET A 206 16.75 9.85 0.02
N GLU A 207 15.66 10.43 0.49
CA GLU A 207 14.73 9.79 1.42
C GLU A 207 14.02 8.61 0.72
N ILE A 208 14.19 7.40 1.23
CA ILE A 208 13.66 6.17 0.62
C ILE A 208 12.55 5.50 1.42
N THR A 209 12.45 5.75 2.73
CA THR A 209 11.52 5.05 3.60
C THR A 209 11.17 5.92 4.81
N GLN A 210 9.90 5.89 5.20
CA GLN A 210 9.43 6.42 6.47
C GLN A 210 9.29 5.29 7.48
N PHE A 211 9.78 5.51 8.70
CA PHE A 211 9.64 4.61 9.83
C PHE A 211 8.83 5.30 10.92
N THR A 212 7.73 4.69 11.40
CA THR A 212 6.83 5.32 12.37
C THR A 212 6.38 4.34 13.46
N TYR A 213 6.54 4.72 14.72
CA TYR A 213 6.00 4.02 15.89
C TYR A 213 4.74 4.72 16.33
N PHE A 214 3.58 4.17 15.97
CA PHE A 214 2.30 4.79 16.30
C PHE A 214 2.08 4.84 17.81
N GLN A 215 1.96 6.06 18.32
CA GLN A 215 1.56 6.32 19.71
C GLN A 215 0.03 6.47 19.81
N GLN A 216 -0.57 7.03 18.76
CA GLN A 216 -1.99 7.31 18.70
C GLN A 216 -2.51 7.07 17.28
N ALA A 217 -3.75 6.58 17.17
CA ALA A 217 -4.52 6.58 15.93
C ALA A 217 -6.01 6.79 16.23
N GLY A 218 -6.73 7.52 15.39
CA GLY A 218 -8.16 7.82 15.63
C GLY A 218 -8.42 8.55 16.95
N SER A 219 -7.45 9.35 17.42
CA SER A 219 -7.46 9.98 18.74
C SER A 219 -7.49 9.01 19.93
N LEU A 220 -7.12 7.76 19.72
CA LEU A 220 -7.00 6.73 20.75
C LEU A 220 -5.53 6.34 20.92
N GLN A 221 -5.08 6.28 22.18
CA GLN A 221 -3.73 5.81 22.50
C GLN A 221 -3.64 4.30 22.22
N LEU A 222 -2.56 3.90 21.54
CA LEU A 222 -2.38 2.51 21.14
C LEU A 222 -1.69 1.69 22.24
N SER A 223 -2.20 0.48 22.46
CA SER A 223 -1.58 -0.52 23.33
C SER A 223 -1.93 -1.91 22.80
N PRO A 224 -0.99 -2.65 22.17
CA PRO A 224 0.44 -2.35 22.02
C PRO A 224 0.78 -1.36 20.90
N ILE A 225 1.98 -0.77 20.97
CA ILE A 225 2.54 0.08 19.90
C ILE A 225 2.73 -0.74 18.62
N SER A 226 2.39 -0.12 17.49
CA SER A 226 2.57 -0.68 16.16
C SER A 226 3.71 0.04 15.45
N VAL A 227 4.53 -0.71 14.72
CA VAL A 227 5.58 -0.18 13.86
C VAL A 227 5.09 -0.17 12.42
N GLU A 228 5.22 0.98 11.77
CA GLU A 228 4.99 1.19 10.36
C GLU A 228 6.32 1.42 9.64
N ILE A 229 6.48 0.71 8.52
CA ILE A 229 7.61 0.85 7.60
C ILE A 229 7.02 1.08 6.21
N THR A 230 7.27 2.26 5.66
CA THR A 230 6.67 2.70 4.39
C THR A 230 7.77 3.01 3.39
N TYR A 231 7.94 2.11 2.42
CA TYR A 231 8.98 2.24 1.39
C TYR A 231 8.46 3.04 0.19
N GLY A 232 9.28 3.97 -0.31
CA GLY A 232 9.08 4.60 -1.62
C GLY A 232 9.75 3.78 -2.72
N LEU A 233 9.00 2.89 -3.38
CA LEU A 233 9.58 1.93 -4.33
C LEU A 233 10.26 2.60 -5.52
N GLU A 234 9.67 3.67 -6.06
CA GLU A 234 10.24 4.41 -7.19
C GLU A 234 11.62 4.95 -6.84
N ARG A 235 11.77 5.59 -5.67
CA ARG A 235 13.05 6.16 -5.23
C ARG A 235 14.12 5.10 -5.01
N ILE A 236 13.76 4.00 -4.34
CA ILE A 236 14.67 2.87 -4.11
C ILE A 236 15.17 2.29 -5.44
N LEU A 237 14.26 2.10 -6.39
CA LEU A 237 14.60 1.50 -7.69
C LEU A 237 15.32 2.45 -8.63
N MET A 238 15.07 3.76 -8.53
CA MET A 238 15.87 4.76 -9.23
C MET A 238 17.34 4.67 -8.82
N LEU A 239 17.61 4.56 -7.53
CA LEU A 239 18.98 4.39 -7.01
C LEU A 239 19.58 3.04 -7.43
N LEU A 240 18.84 1.94 -7.28
CA LEU A 240 19.32 0.60 -7.64
C LEU A 240 19.63 0.43 -9.12
N GLN A 241 18.78 0.97 -10.00
CA GLN A 241 18.96 0.92 -11.46
C GLN A 241 19.88 2.02 -11.98
N GLY A 242 20.28 2.98 -11.12
CA GLY A 242 21.12 4.11 -11.51
C GLY A 242 20.46 5.04 -12.51
N VAL A 243 19.13 5.19 -12.43
CA VAL A 243 18.36 6.05 -13.34
C VAL A 243 18.00 7.38 -12.66
N ASP A 244 18.06 8.45 -13.45
CA ASP A 244 17.83 9.83 -13.03
C ASP A 244 16.35 10.24 -12.98
N HIS A 245 15.47 9.46 -13.61
CA HIS A 245 14.06 9.81 -13.76
C HIS A 245 13.17 8.56 -13.63
N PHE A 246 12.06 8.70 -12.88
CA PHE A 246 11.10 7.61 -12.69
C PHE A 246 10.63 6.91 -13.98
N LYS A 247 10.50 7.65 -15.10
CA LYS A 247 10.02 7.10 -16.38
C LYS A 247 10.92 6.00 -16.93
N LYS A 248 12.22 6.09 -16.63
CA LYS A 248 13.25 5.17 -17.13
C LYS A 248 13.39 3.91 -16.27
N ILE A 249 12.69 3.84 -15.13
CA ILE A 249 12.69 2.65 -14.29
C ILE A 249 12.16 1.48 -15.13
N GLN A 250 12.89 0.36 -15.12
CA GLN A 250 12.42 -0.88 -15.74
C GLN A 250 11.37 -1.53 -14.85
N TYR A 251 10.15 -1.60 -15.36
CA TYR A 251 9.02 -2.19 -14.63
C TYR A 251 9.01 -3.71 -14.74
N ALA A 252 9.14 -4.21 -15.96
CA ALA A 252 9.28 -5.62 -16.31
C ALA A 252 10.25 -5.74 -17.49
N ASP A 253 10.56 -6.97 -17.92
CA ASP A 253 11.48 -7.19 -19.04
C ASP A 253 10.95 -6.53 -20.31
N GLY A 254 11.62 -5.46 -20.74
CA GLY A 254 11.24 -4.68 -21.94
C GLY A 254 10.10 -3.68 -21.76
N ILE A 255 9.62 -3.44 -20.53
CA ILE A 255 8.55 -2.46 -20.24
C ILE A 255 9.06 -1.44 -19.23
N THR A 256 8.99 -0.16 -19.59
CA THR A 256 9.39 0.94 -18.70
C THR A 256 8.22 1.45 -17.85
N TYR A 257 8.52 2.03 -16.70
CA TYR A 257 7.51 2.65 -15.83
C TYR A 257 6.81 3.82 -16.53
N GLY A 258 7.55 4.56 -17.36
CA GLY A 258 7.01 5.65 -18.17
C GLY A 258 5.91 5.18 -19.14
N GLU A 259 6.09 4.04 -19.81
CA GLU A 259 5.08 3.50 -20.71
C GLU A 259 3.75 3.18 -20.02
N LEU A 260 3.79 2.77 -18.75
CA LEU A 260 2.59 2.38 -18.00
C LEU A 260 1.90 3.56 -17.30
N PHE A 261 2.68 4.50 -16.77
CA PHE A 261 2.16 5.49 -15.81
C PHE A 261 2.31 6.95 -16.26
N LEU A 262 3.12 7.25 -17.29
CA LEU A 262 3.35 8.64 -17.70
C LEU A 262 2.08 9.33 -18.21
N GLU A 263 1.30 8.63 -19.01
CA GLU A 263 0.04 9.17 -19.54
C GLU A 263 -0.98 9.41 -18.43
N ASN A 264 -1.03 8.51 -17.44
CA ASN A 264 -1.88 8.67 -16.26
C ASN A 264 -1.50 9.92 -15.46
N GLU A 265 -0.21 10.17 -15.24
CA GLU A 265 0.27 11.36 -14.53
C GLU A 265 -0.16 12.67 -15.25
N TYR A 266 -0.18 12.66 -16.58
CA TYR A 266 -0.61 13.80 -17.38
C TYR A 266 -2.14 13.98 -17.37
N ILE A 267 -2.89 12.89 -17.58
CA ILE A 267 -4.35 12.92 -17.67
C ILE A 267 -5.01 13.16 -16.31
N SER A 268 -4.53 12.52 -15.24
CA SER A 268 -5.11 12.64 -13.90
C SER A 268 -5.13 14.09 -13.41
N LEU A 269 -4.12 14.89 -13.76
CA LEU A 269 -4.10 16.31 -13.44
C LEU A 269 -5.04 17.13 -14.35
N CYS A 270 -5.18 16.79 -15.64
CA CYS A 270 -6.15 17.43 -16.53
C CYS A 270 -7.59 17.20 -16.06
N THR A 271 -7.92 15.98 -15.61
CA THR A 271 -9.23 15.68 -15.02
C THR A 271 -9.42 16.42 -13.70
N PHE A 272 -8.41 16.45 -12.82
CA PHE A 272 -8.46 17.21 -11.57
C PHE A 272 -8.67 18.71 -11.78
N LEU A 273 -7.96 19.31 -12.75
CA LEU A 273 -8.14 20.72 -13.13
C LEU A 273 -9.54 20.99 -13.71
N PHE A 274 -10.11 20.03 -14.44
CA PHE A 274 -11.47 20.13 -14.98
C PHE A 274 -12.54 19.97 -13.89
N GLU A 275 -12.34 19.07 -12.93
CA GLU A 275 -13.20 18.91 -11.74
C GLU A 275 -13.10 20.09 -10.77
N LEU A 276 -11.92 20.70 -10.62
CA LEU A 276 -11.75 21.97 -9.91
C LEU A 276 -12.51 23.13 -10.56
N LEU A 277 -12.80 23.05 -11.86
CA LEU A 277 -13.70 24.01 -12.52
C LEU A 277 -15.18 23.76 -12.18
N LEU A 278 -15.52 22.57 -11.66
CA LEU A 278 -16.83 22.14 -11.17
C LEU A 278 -16.82 22.06 -9.63
N ILE A 279 -16.45 23.17 -8.96
CA ILE A 279 -16.35 23.33 -7.50
C ILE A 279 -17.60 22.84 -6.73
N PHE A 280 -18.77 22.79 -7.38
CA PHE A 280 -20.03 22.42 -6.75
C PHE A 280 -20.13 20.92 -6.41
N ASP A 281 -19.57 20.03 -7.23
CA ASP A 281 -19.75 18.58 -7.04
C ASP A 281 -18.82 17.99 -5.97
N MET A 282 -17.60 18.52 -5.83
CA MET A 282 -16.67 18.08 -4.77
C MET A 282 -17.19 18.43 -3.36
N ILE A 283 -17.81 19.61 -3.19
CA ILE A 283 -18.41 20.01 -1.90
C ILE A 283 -19.59 19.09 -1.57
N CYS A 284 -20.47 18.83 -2.54
CA CYS A 284 -21.61 17.92 -2.37
C CYS A 284 -21.16 16.49 -2.02
N MET A 285 -20.12 15.95 -2.66
CA MET A 285 -19.62 14.61 -2.37
C MET A 285 -18.97 14.52 -0.98
N PHE A 286 -18.22 15.55 -0.58
CA PHE A 286 -17.61 15.62 0.75
C PHE A 286 -18.67 15.72 1.86
N ASP A 287 -19.70 16.55 1.65
CA ASP A 287 -20.83 16.67 2.57
C ASP A 287 -21.63 15.37 2.64
N PHE A 288 -21.86 14.69 1.51
CA PHE A 288 -22.53 13.39 1.48
C PHE A 288 -21.72 12.31 2.23
N ALA A 289 -20.40 12.26 2.05
CA ALA A 289 -19.51 11.34 2.75
C ALA A 289 -19.46 11.58 4.27
N LYS A 290 -19.65 12.83 4.71
CA LYS A 290 -19.79 13.18 6.14
C LYS A 290 -21.18 12.81 6.69
N ILE A 291 -22.24 13.02 5.91
CA ILE A 291 -23.63 12.83 6.34
C ILE A 291 -23.99 11.35 6.52
N SER A 292 -23.35 10.41 5.81
CA SER A 292 -23.63 8.97 6.01
C SER A 292 -23.12 8.38 7.34
N ARG A 293 -22.50 9.18 8.22
CA ARG A 293 -21.97 8.77 9.54
C ARG A 293 -22.95 8.84 10.71
N TYR A 294 -24.26 9.03 10.49
CA TYR A 294 -25.25 8.97 11.58
C TYR A 294 -26.57 8.31 11.14
N PRO A 295 -26.92 7.13 11.66
CA PRO A 295 -28.28 6.83 12.08
C PRO A 295 -28.59 7.40 13.48
#